data_AF-A0A502CQ68-F1
#
_entry.id   AF-A0A502CQ68-F1
#
_cell.length_a   1.000
_cell.length_b   1.000
_cell.length_c   1.000
_cell.angle_alpha   90.00
_cell.angle_beta   90.00
_cell.angle_gamma   90.00
#
_symmetry.space_group_name_H-M   'P 1'
#
loop_
_entity.id
_entity.type
_entity.pdbx_description
1 polymer ?
#
loop_
_entity_poly.entity_id
_entity_poly.type
_entity_poly.pdbx_seq_one_letter_code
_entity_poly.pdbx_strand_id
1 'polypeptide(L)'
;MDADLRLDGNTTTAQGDVFKTTAADVVIDAPSRRSSGAGQRRAIVHDFRDGMTLNWASDYPGGVTIEGFRLTCHQADVALDYAPRRKSSTPWRRALVHDFDDGLTINWAHDYPGGVTINGPLKINGAVTINGTLNVKSPFGHLTLEDTLVRYSDLIKNLEAKVKKLEARKVEG
;
A
#
# COMPACT_ATOMS: atom_id res chain seq x y z
N MET A 1 45.35 -15.26 17.49
CA MET A 1 44.36 -16.24 17.01
C MET A 1 43.11 -15.44 16.77
N ASP A 2 42.68 -15.34 15.52
CA ASP A 2 41.33 -14.90 15.22
C ASP A 2 40.40 -15.95 15.84
N ALA A 3 39.60 -15.54 16.82
CA ALA A 3 38.73 -16.44 17.53
C ALA A 3 37.38 -16.47 16.82
N ASP A 4 37.02 -17.61 16.25
CA ASP A 4 35.73 -17.80 15.56
C ASP A 4 34.54 -17.67 16.52
N LEU A 5 34.76 -17.93 17.81
CA LEU A 5 33.79 -17.77 18.89
C LEU A 5 34.46 -17.18 20.14
N ARG A 6 33.92 -16.07 20.64
CA ARG A 6 34.33 -15.42 21.90
C ARG A 6 33.16 -15.34 22.88
N LEU A 7 33.41 -15.74 24.12
CA LEU A 7 32.49 -15.66 25.27
C LEU A 7 33.14 -14.79 26.34
N ASP A 8 32.65 -13.57 26.58
CA ASP A 8 33.26 -12.64 27.54
C ASP A 8 32.32 -12.17 28.67
N GLY A 9 31.22 -12.90 28.88
CA GLY A 9 30.24 -12.64 29.94
C GLY A 9 29.26 -11.52 29.61
N ASN A 10 29.64 -10.56 28.76
CA ASN A 10 28.75 -9.52 28.26
C ASN A 10 28.17 -9.87 26.89
N THR A 11 28.99 -10.43 26.01
CA THR A 11 28.61 -10.77 24.64
C THR A 11 29.08 -12.16 24.25
N THR A 12 28.33 -12.79 23.35
CA THR A 12 28.81 -13.90 22.54
C THR A 12 29.03 -13.37 21.14
N THR A 13 30.26 -13.43 20.66
CA THR A 13 30.61 -12.96 19.32
C THR A 13 31.05 -14.16 18.48
N ALA A 14 30.39 -14.37 17.34
CA ALA A 14 30.82 -15.30 16.30
C ALA A 14 31.28 -14.51 15.07
N GLN A 15 32.52 -14.71 14.62
CA GLN A 15 33.11 -13.94 13.51
C GLN A 15 33.41 -14.86 12.32
N GLY A 16 33.07 -14.40 11.11
CA GLY A 16 33.30 -15.10 9.86
C GLY A 16 32.45 -14.51 8.73
N ASP A 17 32.74 -14.91 7.49
CA ASP A 17 32.01 -14.42 6.30
C ASP A 17 30.57 -14.94 6.25
N VAL A 18 30.32 -16.14 6.77
CA VAL A 18 29.03 -16.82 6.74
C VAL A 18 28.73 -17.46 8.09
N PHE A 19 27.57 -17.13 8.67
CA PHE A 19 26.98 -17.87 9.77
C PHE A 19 26.07 -18.97 9.22
N LYS A 20 26.54 -20.22 9.21
CA LYS A 20 25.77 -21.38 8.72
C LYS A 20 25.13 -22.14 9.88
N THR A 21 23.82 -22.29 9.85
CA THR A 21 23.08 -23.21 10.73
C THR A 21 22.38 -24.27 9.88
N THR A 22 22.28 -25.50 10.39
CA THR A 22 21.47 -26.58 9.80
C THR A 22 20.16 -26.81 10.57
N ALA A 23 19.89 -25.99 11.59
CA ALA A 23 18.63 -26.00 12.32
C ALA A 23 17.53 -25.28 11.51
N ALA A 24 16.27 -25.65 11.76
CA ALA A 24 15.12 -25.00 11.13
C ALA A 24 14.86 -23.57 11.66
N ASP A 25 15.26 -23.30 12.91
CA ASP A 25 14.92 -22.09 13.63
C ASP A 25 16.17 -21.40 14.21
N VAL A 26 16.19 -20.07 14.14
CA VAL A 26 17.08 -19.22 14.94
C VAL A 26 16.26 -18.54 16.03
N VAL A 27 16.62 -18.80 17.29
CA VAL A 27 15.92 -18.27 18.47
C VAL A 27 16.67 -17.05 19.00
N ILE A 28 15.95 -15.93 19.16
CA ILE A 28 16.46 -14.74 19.84
C ILE A 28 15.50 -14.45 21.00
N ASP A 29 15.86 -14.90 22.19
CA ASP A 29 15.00 -14.85 23.35
C ASP A 29 15.68 -14.22 24.56
N ALA A 30 14.97 -13.29 25.19
CA ALA A 30 15.37 -12.67 26.43
C ALA A 30 14.15 -12.65 27.35
N PRO A 31 13.99 -13.61 28.28
CA PRO A 31 12.80 -13.72 29.13
C PRO A 31 12.41 -12.43 29.84
N SER A 32 13.39 -11.65 30.30
CA SER A 32 13.19 -10.33 30.94
C SER A 32 12.60 -9.26 30.03
N ARG A 33 12.63 -9.46 28.71
CA ARG A 33 12.10 -8.53 27.69
C ARG A 33 10.75 -8.96 27.12
N ARG A 34 10.23 -10.11 27.57
CA ARG A 34 8.93 -10.61 27.09
C ARG A 34 7.78 -9.83 27.72
N SER A 35 6.76 -9.53 26.93
CA SER A 35 5.47 -9.04 27.43
C SER A 35 4.57 -10.17 27.96
N SER A 36 4.91 -11.43 27.69
CA SER A 36 4.19 -12.62 28.16
C SER A 36 5.13 -13.82 28.40
N GLY A 37 4.79 -14.66 29.39
CA GLY A 37 5.75 -15.59 30.02
C GLY A 37 5.98 -16.96 29.38
N ALA A 38 5.22 -17.38 28.37
CA ALA A 38 5.28 -18.76 27.86
C ALA A 38 5.75 -18.86 26.39
N GLY A 39 6.40 -19.99 26.06
CA GLY A 39 6.80 -20.38 24.70
C GLY A 39 8.24 -20.03 24.30
N GLN A 40 8.67 -20.59 23.17
CA GLN A 40 9.93 -20.25 22.48
C GLN A 40 9.74 -18.94 21.68
N ARG A 41 10.84 -18.25 21.35
CA ARG A 41 10.83 -17.04 20.52
C ARG A 41 11.65 -17.27 19.24
N ARG A 42 11.01 -17.76 18.18
CA ARG A 42 11.70 -18.07 16.93
C ARG A 42 11.75 -16.84 16.04
N ALA A 43 12.93 -16.24 15.94
CA ALA A 43 13.15 -15.00 15.21
C ALA A 43 13.05 -15.22 13.70
N ILE A 44 13.81 -16.20 13.21
CA ILE A 44 13.92 -16.57 11.80
C ILE A 44 13.59 -18.06 11.71
N VAL A 45 12.63 -18.41 10.86
CA VAL A 45 12.15 -19.78 10.67
C VAL A 45 12.18 -20.13 9.19
N HIS A 46 12.74 -21.30 8.88
CA HIS A 46 12.53 -21.97 7.60
C HIS A 46 11.26 -22.82 7.66
N ASP A 47 10.17 -22.30 7.10
CA ASP A 47 8.84 -22.89 7.26
C ASP A 47 8.60 -24.12 6.36
N PHE A 48 7.44 -24.76 6.56
CA PHE A 48 7.05 -25.97 5.84
C PHE A 48 6.75 -25.77 4.35
N ARG A 49 6.78 -24.53 3.86
CA ARG A 49 6.59 -24.16 2.45
C ARG A 49 7.88 -23.69 1.82
N ASP A 50 9.03 -23.98 2.44
CA ASP A 50 10.35 -23.52 1.99
C ASP A 50 10.49 -21.99 2.06
N GLY A 51 9.67 -21.34 2.90
CA GLY A 51 9.70 -19.90 3.11
C GLY A 51 10.57 -19.50 4.30
N MET A 52 11.21 -18.34 4.21
CA MET A 52 11.79 -17.69 5.38
C MET A 52 10.74 -16.81 6.04
N THR A 53 10.33 -17.17 7.25
CA THR A 53 9.40 -16.38 8.06
C THR A 53 10.16 -15.66 9.17
N LEU A 54 9.95 -14.35 9.27
CA LEU A 54 10.30 -13.57 10.45
C LEU A 54 9.12 -13.55 11.42
N ASN A 55 9.39 -13.79 12.71
CA ASN A 55 8.37 -13.83 13.77
C ASN A 55 7.26 -14.87 13.49
N TRP A 56 7.67 -16.13 13.39
CA TRP A 56 6.73 -17.23 13.18
C TRP A 56 5.74 -17.37 14.34
N ALA A 57 4.50 -17.76 14.04
CA ALA A 57 3.41 -17.98 15.01
C ALA A 57 3.12 -16.80 15.96
N SER A 58 3.50 -15.58 15.59
CA SER A 58 3.43 -14.40 16.47
C SER A 58 4.21 -14.60 17.77
N ASP A 59 5.30 -15.37 17.74
CA ASP A 59 6.20 -15.62 18.88
C ASP A 59 6.67 -14.30 19.52
N TYR A 60 6.83 -13.23 18.73
CA TYR A 60 6.99 -11.84 19.15
C TYR A 60 5.66 -11.08 18.96
N PRO A 61 4.79 -10.99 19.99
CA PRO A 61 3.48 -10.37 19.86
C PRO A 61 3.52 -8.85 19.60
N GLY A 62 4.67 -8.21 19.85
CA GLY A 62 4.91 -6.81 19.46
C GLY A 62 5.13 -6.61 17.96
N GLY A 63 5.29 -7.70 17.19
CA GLY A 63 5.55 -7.65 15.75
C GLY A 63 7.04 -7.58 15.40
N VAL A 64 7.30 -7.20 14.14
CA VAL A 64 8.64 -6.97 13.60
C VAL A 64 8.73 -5.50 13.20
N THR A 65 9.78 -4.81 13.66
CA THR A 65 10.11 -3.46 13.22
C THR A 65 11.28 -3.53 12.25
N ILE A 66 11.11 -2.97 11.05
CA ILE A 66 12.17 -2.81 10.06
C ILE A 66 12.46 -1.31 9.98
N GLU A 67 13.59 -0.89 10.57
CA GLU A 67 14.02 0.50 10.56
C GLU A 67 14.99 0.75 9.39
N GLY A 68 14.89 1.92 8.76
CA GLY A 68 15.74 2.32 7.66
C GLY A 68 15.03 3.22 6.66
N PHE A 69 15.76 3.69 5.65
CA PHE A 69 15.21 4.57 4.62
C PHE A 69 14.44 3.85 3.52
N ARG A 70 14.67 2.54 3.33
CA ARG A 70 14.14 1.79 2.18
C ARG A 70 13.91 0.32 2.52
N LEU A 71 12.74 -0.18 2.14
CA LEU A 71 12.44 -1.61 2.00
C LEU A 71 12.37 -1.93 0.51
N THR A 72 13.22 -2.84 0.03
CA THR A 72 13.22 -3.28 -1.38
C THR A 72 12.60 -4.67 -1.46
N CYS A 73 11.59 -4.84 -2.32
CA CYS A 73 11.03 -6.13 -2.69
C CYS A 73 11.35 -6.39 -4.17
N HIS A 74 11.96 -7.54 -4.47
CA HIS A 74 12.23 -7.95 -5.87
C HIS A 74 11.13 -8.85 -6.44
N GLN A 75 10.12 -9.18 -5.64
CA GLN A 75 8.97 -9.98 -6.06
C GLN A 75 7.85 -9.08 -6.57
N ALA A 76 6.97 -9.63 -7.41
CA ALA A 76 5.87 -8.89 -8.03
C ALA A 76 4.84 -8.32 -7.03
N ASP A 77 4.65 -8.98 -5.88
CA ASP A 77 3.53 -8.72 -4.99
C ASP A 77 3.99 -8.33 -3.58
N VAL A 78 3.33 -7.32 -3.01
CA VAL A 78 3.32 -7.07 -1.57
C VAL A 78 1.93 -7.42 -1.04
N ALA A 79 1.85 -8.42 -0.16
CA ALA A 79 0.61 -8.85 0.45
C ALA A 79 0.42 -8.25 1.84
N LEU A 80 -0.74 -7.63 2.10
CA LEU A 80 -1.11 -7.15 3.45
C LEU A 80 -2.31 -7.95 3.93
N ASP A 81 -2.04 -8.96 4.75
CA ASP A 81 -3.05 -9.93 5.14
C ASP A 81 -3.10 -10.13 6.65
N TYR A 82 -4.31 -10.00 7.18
CA TYR A 82 -4.61 -10.31 8.56
C TYR A 82 -5.96 -11.02 8.61
N ALA A 83 -5.92 -12.34 8.80
CA ALA A 83 -7.08 -13.22 8.69
C ALA A 83 -8.34 -12.71 9.43
N PRO A 84 -8.25 -12.20 10.68
CA PRO A 84 -9.42 -11.68 11.40
C PRO A 84 -10.08 -10.44 10.78
N ARG A 85 -9.42 -9.71 9.87
CA ARG A 85 -9.97 -8.54 9.17
C ARG A 85 -10.46 -8.85 7.75
N ARG A 86 -10.40 -10.11 7.30
CA ARG A 86 -10.89 -10.49 5.97
C ARG A 86 -12.42 -10.48 5.94
N LYS A 87 -13.01 -9.90 4.90
CA LYS A 87 -14.46 -9.98 4.62
C LYS A 87 -14.88 -11.25 3.88
N SER A 88 -13.92 -11.89 3.19
CA SER A 88 -14.11 -13.14 2.45
C SER A 88 -12.96 -14.10 2.74
N SER A 89 -13.17 -15.39 2.46
CA SER A 89 -12.15 -16.43 2.62
C SER A 89 -11.21 -16.57 1.42
N THR A 90 -11.27 -15.66 0.43
CA THR A 90 -10.37 -15.74 -0.73
C THR A 90 -8.90 -15.71 -0.26
N PRO A 91 -8.02 -16.55 -0.84
CA PRO A 91 -6.69 -16.76 -0.27
C PRO A 91 -5.69 -15.63 -0.55
N TRP A 92 -5.87 -14.89 -1.65
CA TRP A 92 -4.90 -13.89 -2.12
C TRP A 92 -5.23 -12.49 -1.59
N ARG A 93 -4.22 -11.79 -1.06
CA ARG A 93 -4.35 -10.45 -0.45
C ARG A 93 -3.24 -9.54 -0.95
N ARG A 94 -3.15 -9.38 -2.27
CA ARG A 94 -2.08 -8.59 -2.90
C ARG A 94 -2.43 -7.12 -2.88
N ALA A 95 -1.78 -6.38 -1.99
CA ALA A 95 -2.03 -4.96 -1.76
C ALA A 95 -1.45 -4.11 -2.89
N LEU A 96 -0.18 -4.37 -3.22
CA LEU A 96 0.56 -3.72 -4.29
C LEU A 96 1.07 -4.81 -5.23
N VAL A 97 0.85 -4.61 -6.53
CA VAL A 97 1.27 -5.55 -7.58
C VAL A 97 1.99 -4.76 -8.67
N HIS A 98 3.20 -5.20 -9.01
CA HIS A 98 3.85 -4.85 -10.27
C HIS A 98 3.35 -5.82 -11.35
N ASP A 99 2.47 -5.32 -12.20
CA ASP A 99 1.69 -6.16 -13.12
C ASP A 99 2.40 -6.42 -14.47
N PHE A 100 1.76 -7.23 -15.31
CA PHE A 100 2.33 -7.67 -16.59
C PHE A 100 2.51 -6.56 -17.62
N ASP A 101 1.82 -5.43 -17.44
CA ASP A 101 1.91 -4.25 -18.30
C ASP A 101 2.90 -3.21 -17.73
N ASP A 102 3.77 -3.62 -16.79
CA ASP A 102 4.68 -2.75 -16.05
C ASP A 102 3.95 -1.68 -15.19
N GLY A 103 2.69 -1.96 -14.84
CA GLY A 103 1.84 -1.10 -14.03
C GLY A 103 2.00 -1.35 -12.53
N LEU A 104 1.76 -0.31 -11.74
CA LEU A 104 1.53 -0.46 -10.30
C LEU A 104 0.03 -0.50 -10.04
N THR A 105 -0.45 -1.68 -9.68
CA THR A 105 -1.85 -1.88 -9.30
C THR A 105 -1.99 -1.94 -7.78
N ILE A 106 -2.95 -1.18 -7.24
CA ILE A 106 -3.38 -1.27 -5.85
C ILE A 106 -4.66 -2.10 -5.78
N ASN A 107 -4.72 -3.06 -4.85
CA ASN A 107 -5.85 -3.99 -4.69
C ASN A 107 -6.10 -4.83 -5.95
N TRP A 108 -5.09 -5.60 -6.34
CA TRP A 108 -5.14 -6.43 -7.55
C TRP A 108 -6.30 -7.44 -7.51
N ALA A 109 -6.98 -7.63 -8.65
CA ALA A 109 -8.09 -8.57 -8.83
C ALA A 109 -9.22 -8.48 -7.78
N HIS A 110 -9.41 -7.31 -7.15
CA HIS A 110 -10.35 -7.13 -6.04
C HIS A 110 -10.07 -8.04 -4.82
N ASP A 111 -8.78 -8.38 -4.59
CA ASP A 111 -8.32 -9.18 -3.45
C ASP A 111 -8.76 -8.58 -2.09
N TYR A 112 -9.02 -7.27 -2.05
CA TYR A 112 -9.70 -6.53 -0.97
C TYR A 112 -11.10 -6.09 -1.44
N PRO A 113 -12.17 -6.85 -1.17
CA PRO A 113 -13.52 -6.55 -1.65
C PRO A 113 -14.12 -5.28 -1.03
N GLY A 114 -13.52 -4.75 0.04
CA GLY A 114 -13.87 -3.44 0.59
C GLY A 114 -13.39 -2.25 -0.25
N GLY A 115 -12.54 -2.49 -1.25
CA GLY A 115 -11.93 -1.45 -2.08
C GLY A 115 -10.71 -0.81 -1.42
N VAL A 116 -10.30 0.33 -1.98
CA VAL A 116 -9.20 1.18 -1.50
C VAL A 116 -9.79 2.45 -0.92
N THR A 117 -9.40 2.79 0.31
CA THR A 117 -9.75 4.07 0.93
C THR A 117 -8.51 4.95 1.02
N ILE A 118 -8.57 6.15 0.46
CA ILE A 118 -7.53 7.17 0.59
C ILE A 118 -8.09 8.27 1.50
N ASN A 119 -7.57 8.36 2.72
CA ASN A 119 -7.96 9.41 3.66
C ASN A 119 -7.08 10.64 3.41
N GLY A 120 -7.70 11.73 2.95
CA GLY A 120 -7.03 13.00 2.65
C GLY A 120 -7.05 13.37 1.17
N PRO A 121 -6.38 14.47 0.79
CA PRO A 121 -6.33 14.92 -0.60
C PRO A 121 -5.59 13.92 -1.49
N LEU A 122 -6.14 13.65 -2.68
CA LEU A 122 -5.48 12.90 -3.74
C LEU A 122 -5.04 13.87 -4.84
N LYS A 123 -3.73 13.92 -5.12
CA LYS A 123 -3.15 14.70 -6.21
C LYS A 123 -2.64 13.77 -7.31
N ILE A 124 -3.13 13.96 -8.53
CA ILE A 124 -2.71 13.19 -9.71
C ILE A 124 -2.22 14.19 -10.77
N ASN A 125 -0.97 14.05 -11.22
CA ASN A 125 -0.33 14.96 -12.18
C ASN A 125 -0.50 14.51 -13.65
N GLY A 126 -1.43 13.60 -13.92
CA GLY A 126 -1.69 13.02 -15.23
C GLY A 126 -3.18 12.83 -15.48
N ALA A 127 -3.51 12.26 -16.64
CA ALA A 127 -4.89 11.93 -16.97
C ALA A 127 -5.46 10.88 -16.02
N VAL A 128 -6.75 10.99 -15.72
CA VAL A 128 -7.50 10.03 -14.91
C VAL A 128 -8.58 9.41 -15.77
N THR A 129 -8.57 8.08 -15.89
CA THR A 129 -9.64 7.31 -16.51
C THR A 129 -10.44 6.61 -15.42
N ILE A 130 -11.77 6.73 -15.46
CA ILE A 130 -12.68 6.09 -14.52
C ILE A 130 -13.63 5.20 -15.30
N ASN A 131 -13.42 3.90 -15.21
CA ASN A 131 -14.30 2.89 -15.80
C ASN A 131 -15.40 2.53 -14.79
N GLY A 132 -16.31 3.47 -14.55
CA GLY A 132 -17.39 3.35 -13.58
C GLY A 132 -17.95 4.71 -13.16
N THR A 133 -18.55 4.78 -11.96
CA THR A 133 -19.16 6.01 -11.45
C THR A 133 -18.18 6.81 -10.60
N LEU A 134 -18.03 8.10 -10.91
CA LEU A 134 -17.38 9.07 -10.02
C LEU A 134 -18.44 9.85 -9.21
N ASN A 135 -18.43 9.68 -7.89
CA ASN A 135 -19.29 10.45 -6.98
C ASN A 135 -18.47 11.53 -6.26
N VAL A 136 -18.67 12.81 -6.60
CA VAL A 136 -17.95 13.94 -5.99
C VAL A 136 -18.88 14.72 -5.05
N LYS A 137 -18.72 14.53 -3.74
CA LYS A 137 -19.39 15.37 -2.74
C LYS A 137 -18.52 16.59 -2.45
N SER A 138 -18.85 17.71 -3.09
CA SER A 138 -18.20 19.00 -2.86
C SER A 138 -19.21 20.01 -2.31
N PRO A 139 -18.82 20.90 -1.38
CA PRO A 139 -19.66 22.01 -0.94
C PRO A 139 -20.00 22.98 -2.08
N PHE A 140 -19.26 22.93 -3.19
CA PHE A 140 -19.54 23.69 -4.42
C PHE A 140 -20.41 22.90 -5.43
N GLY A 141 -21.03 21.80 -4.99
CA GLY A 141 -21.78 20.88 -5.85
C GLY A 141 -20.86 19.89 -6.57
N HIS A 142 -21.45 18.83 -7.14
CA HIS A 142 -20.74 17.97 -8.08
C HIS A 142 -20.24 18.87 -9.21
N LEU A 143 -18.93 19.02 -9.40
CA LEU A 143 -18.39 19.46 -10.68
C LEU A 143 -18.57 18.29 -11.64
N THR A 144 -19.81 18.04 -12.06
CA THR A 144 -19.99 17.25 -13.27
C THR A 144 -19.47 18.12 -14.41
N LEU A 145 -18.64 17.52 -15.27
CA LEU A 145 -18.24 18.17 -16.51
C LEU A 145 -19.49 18.61 -17.28
N GLU A 146 -20.58 17.85 -17.18
CA GLU A 146 -21.89 18.20 -17.73
C GLU A 146 -22.45 19.52 -17.21
N ASP A 147 -22.52 19.75 -15.89
CA ASP A 147 -23.04 21.01 -15.35
C ASP A 147 -22.16 22.22 -15.74
N THR A 148 -20.85 21.99 -15.82
CA THR A 148 -19.89 23.00 -16.28
C THR A 148 -20.06 23.30 -17.77
N LEU A 149 -20.23 22.26 -18.59
CA LEU A 149 -20.48 22.38 -20.02
C LEU A 149 -21.85 23.00 -20.31
N VAL A 150 -22.88 22.69 -19.53
CA VAL A 150 -24.21 23.31 -19.61
C VAL A 150 -24.10 24.80 -19.29
N ARG A 151 -23.40 25.18 -18.21
CA ARG A 151 -23.16 26.60 -17.88
C ARG A 151 -22.40 27.33 -18.99
N TYR A 152 -21.38 26.71 -19.58
CA TYR A 152 -20.69 27.31 -20.73
C TYR A 152 -21.58 27.41 -21.96
N SER A 153 -22.39 26.39 -22.25
CA SER A 153 -23.36 26.40 -23.35
C SER A 153 -24.37 27.53 -23.21
N ASP A 154 -24.92 27.74 -22.01
CA ASP A 154 -25.88 28.82 -21.74
C ASP A 154 -25.23 30.21 -21.80
N LEU A 155 -23.98 30.34 -21.35
CA LEU A 155 -23.22 31.58 -21.49
C LEU A 155 -23.00 31.93 -22.97
N ILE A 156 -22.60 30.94 -23.78
CA ILE A 156 -22.39 31.10 -25.22
C ILE A 156 -23.67 31.56 -25.91
N LYS A 157 -24.81 30.88 -25.68
CA LYS A 157 -26.11 31.26 -26.27
C LYS A 157 -26.49 32.70 -25.91
N ASN A 158 -26.27 33.12 -24.67
CA ASN A 158 -26.56 34.47 -24.22
C ASN A 158 -25.65 35.52 -24.89
N LEU A 159 -24.37 35.21 -25.07
CA LEU A 159 -23.43 36.09 -25.77
C LEU A 159 -23.79 36.22 -27.25
N GLU A 160 -24.11 35.11 -27.93
CA GLU A 160 -24.59 35.11 -29.32
C GLU A 160 -25.84 36.00 -29.49
N ALA A 161 -26.81 35.88 -28.57
CA ALA A 161 -28.01 36.71 -28.59
C ALA A 161 -27.70 38.20 -28.42
N LYS A 162 -26.73 38.55 -27.58
CA LYS A 162 -26.29 39.95 -27.39
C LYS A 162 -25.56 40.49 -28.62
N VAL A 163 -24.66 39.70 -29.21
CA VAL A 163 -23.95 40.08 -30.45
C VAL A 163 -24.94 40.37 -31.57
N LYS A 164 -25.93 39.49 -31.79
CA LYS A 164 -26.95 39.68 -32.82
C LYS A 164 -27.76 40.97 -32.64
N LYS A 165 -28.07 41.35 -31.39
CA LYS A 165 -28.74 42.62 -31.09
C LYS A 165 -27.87 43.84 -31.40
N LEU A 166 -26.57 43.75 -31.14
CA LEU A 166 -25.62 44.82 -31.45
C LEU A 166 -25.41 44.97 -32.97
N GLU A 167 -25.33 43.86 -33.69
CA GLU A 167 -25.23 43.85 -35.16
C GLU A 167 -26.47 44.49 -35.79
N ALA A 168 -27.68 44.13 -35.34
CA ALA A 168 -28.91 44.75 -35.82
C ALA A 168 -28.91 46.28 -35.63
N ARG A 169 -28.48 46.75 -34.45
CA ARG A 169 -28.35 48.19 -34.16
C ARG A 169 -27.34 48.92 -35.03
N LYS A 170 -26.33 48.22 -35.55
CA LYS A 170 -25.29 48.79 -36.41
C LYS A 170 -25.76 48.99 -37.85
N VAL A 171 -26.86 48.36 -38.25
CA VAL A 171 -27.48 48.50 -39.58
C VAL A 171 -28.52 49.63 -39.58
N GLU A 172 -29.03 50.01 -38.40
CA GLU A 172 -30.07 51.04 -38.22
C GLU A 172 -29.52 52.46 -37.96
N GLY A 173 -28.20 52.62 -37.75
CA GLY A 173 -27.53 53.91 -37.56
C GLY A 173 -26.43 54.13 -38.58
#